data_AF-A0A800A914-F1
#
_entry.id   AF-A0A800A914-F1
#
_cell.length_a   1.000
_cell.length_b   1.000
_cell.length_c   1.000
_cell.angle_alpha   90.00
_cell.angle_beta   90.00
_cell.angle_gamma   90.00
#
_symmetry.space_group_name_H-M   'P 1'
#
loop_
_entity.id
_entity.type
_entity.pdbx_description
1 polymer ?
#
loop_
_entity_poly.entity_id
_entity_poly.type
_entity_poly.pdbx_seq_one_letter_code
_entity_poly.pdbx_strand_id
1 'polypeptide(L)'
;SLPQDAVLFNGRSGKEMHNIYPLLYNKTVFEACQEFDADNAVVWGRSGYAGSQRYPLNWSGDPHSTPQDMACVLRGGLSYGLSGVPFWSHDIGGFHGDRPSPWLYIRWAQFGLLSSHSRAHGCQPREPWEYGREAEEIFKKFTRLRYRLLPYLWTCAKEACTTGLPVLRAMVLEFQHDPVVRNIDLQYMLGPALLIAPVFDESNRVQVYLPQGQWLDFWTDELLIGPVWVEQKVPLDRLPIYIRQNSVIPTGPEMNFVGETALAGPGKRSPLDPGPRGRPGVSGPVRSLDDYSFCRHAPAIPGVAPTVILKRFRKGG
;
A
#
# COMPACT_ATOMS: atom_id res chain seq x y z
N SER A 1 -21.40 6.46 20.39
CA SER A 1 -21.19 5.39 21.39
C SER A 1 -22.54 4.79 21.73
N LEU A 2 -22.59 3.49 22.05
CA LEU A 2 -23.82 2.82 22.49
C LEU A 2 -23.98 2.98 24.01
N PRO A 3 -25.06 3.61 24.53
CA PRO A 3 -25.28 3.71 25.98
C PRO A 3 -25.33 2.33 26.62
N GLN A 4 -24.70 2.16 27.79
CA GLN A 4 -24.51 0.83 28.39
C GLN A 4 -25.83 0.18 28.81
N ASP A 5 -26.79 1.00 29.24
CA ASP A 5 -28.12 0.67 29.74
C ASP A 5 -29.18 0.61 28.63
N ALA A 6 -28.82 0.90 27.37
CA ALA A 6 -29.73 0.72 26.25
C ALA A 6 -30.15 -0.74 26.12
N VAL A 7 -31.43 -0.98 25.82
CA VAL A 7 -31.95 -2.30 25.47
C VAL A 7 -32.19 -2.33 23.96
N LEU A 8 -31.43 -3.17 23.24
CA LEU A 8 -31.53 -3.28 21.79
C LEU A 8 -32.71 -4.19 21.41
N PHE A 9 -33.09 -4.19 20.13
CA PHE A 9 -34.22 -4.98 19.62
C PHE A 9 -34.15 -6.48 19.96
N ASN A 10 -32.95 -7.05 20.06
CA ASN A 10 -32.72 -8.45 20.45
C ASN A 10 -32.75 -8.69 21.97
N GLY A 11 -33.15 -7.70 22.77
CA GLY A 11 -33.22 -7.78 24.23
C GLY A 11 -31.87 -7.65 24.94
N ARG A 12 -30.75 -7.51 24.21
CA ARG A 12 -29.41 -7.38 24.81
C ARG A 12 -29.11 -5.95 25.21
N SER A 13 -28.29 -5.81 26.25
CA SER A 13 -27.85 -4.50 26.73
C SER A 13 -26.84 -3.85 25.78
N GLY A 14 -26.73 -2.52 25.84
CA GLY A 14 -25.71 -1.80 25.10
C GLY A 14 -24.29 -2.14 25.56
N LYS A 15 -24.10 -2.55 26.82
CA LYS A 15 -22.82 -3.08 27.32
C LYS A 15 -22.39 -4.36 26.59
N GLU A 16 -23.31 -5.31 26.41
CA GLU A 16 -23.02 -6.56 25.68
C GLU A 16 -22.79 -6.33 24.20
N MET A 17 -23.52 -5.36 23.62
CA MET A 17 -23.51 -5.10 22.19
C MET A 17 -22.46 -4.05 21.79
N HIS A 18 -21.77 -3.41 22.74
CA HIS A 18 -20.87 -2.28 22.50
C HIS A 18 -19.88 -2.53 21.35
N ASN A 19 -19.13 -3.65 21.42
CA ASN A 19 -18.14 -4.00 20.41
C ASN A 19 -18.74 -4.66 19.17
N ILE A 20 -19.93 -5.27 19.27
CA ILE A 20 -20.62 -5.91 18.13
C ILE A 20 -21.32 -4.85 17.26
N TYR A 21 -21.75 -3.75 17.86
CA TYR A 21 -22.47 -2.67 17.18
C TYR A 21 -21.76 -2.15 15.92
N PRO A 22 -20.45 -1.79 15.94
CA PRO A 22 -19.77 -1.34 14.72
C PRO A 22 -19.72 -2.41 13.62
N LEU A 23 -19.64 -3.70 13.97
CA LEU A 23 -19.72 -4.78 12.98
C LEU A 23 -21.10 -4.82 12.31
N LEU A 24 -22.18 -4.76 13.10
CA LEU A 24 -23.54 -4.77 12.57
C LEU A 24 -23.83 -3.51 11.75
N TYR A 25 -23.36 -2.35 12.19
CA TYR A 25 -23.48 -1.11 11.44
C TYR A 25 -22.81 -1.20 10.07
N ASN A 26 -21.54 -1.62 10.00
CA ASN A 26 -20.83 -1.77 8.74
C ASN A 26 -21.48 -2.85 7.85
N LYS A 27 -21.95 -3.96 8.43
CA LYS A 27 -22.71 -5.00 7.71
C LYS A 27 -23.95 -4.40 7.04
N THR A 28 -24.78 -3.68 7.79
CA THR A 28 -26.02 -3.09 7.26
C THR A 28 -25.74 -2.10 6.12
N VAL A 29 -24.75 -1.22 6.28
CA VAL A 29 -24.39 -0.27 5.21
C VAL A 29 -23.82 -0.99 4.00
N PHE A 30 -22.93 -1.97 4.21
CA PHE A 30 -22.33 -2.73 3.12
C PHE A 30 -23.38 -3.53 2.33
N GLU A 31 -24.29 -4.23 3.01
CA GLU A 31 -25.37 -4.99 2.38
C GLU A 31 -26.33 -4.08 1.60
N ALA A 32 -26.66 -2.89 2.13
CA ALA A 32 -27.44 -1.89 1.41
C ALA A 32 -26.72 -1.37 0.15
N CYS A 33 -25.38 -1.20 0.19
CA CYS A 33 -24.60 -0.90 -1.00
C CYS A 33 -24.62 -2.06 -2.01
N GLN A 34 -24.56 -3.32 -1.55
CA GLN A 34 -24.63 -4.50 -2.42
C GLN A 34 -25.99 -4.67 -3.10
N GLU A 35 -27.08 -4.26 -2.46
CA GLU A 35 -28.42 -4.24 -3.08
C GLU A 35 -28.48 -3.30 -4.29
N PHE A 36 -27.69 -2.22 -4.29
CA PHE A 36 -27.60 -1.27 -5.40
C PHE A 36 -26.56 -1.70 -6.45
N ASP A 37 -25.37 -2.12 -6.01
CA ASP A 37 -24.28 -2.62 -6.85
C ASP A 37 -23.54 -3.76 -6.14
N ALA A 38 -23.90 -4.99 -6.51
CA ALA A 38 -23.45 -6.21 -5.84
C ALA A 38 -21.93 -6.40 -5.85
N ASP A 39 -21.25 -5.90 -6.89
CA ASP A 39 -19.83 -6.15 -7.14
C ASP A 39 -18.92 -5.03 -6.62
N ASN A 40 -19.46 -3.83 -6.35
CA ASN A 40 -18.67 -2.63 -6.02
C ASN A 40 -18.97 -2.04 -4.63
N ALA A 41 -19.65 -2.78 -3.76
CA ALA A 41 -19.91 -2.32 -2.40
C ALA A 41 -18.61 -2.10 -1.61
N VAL A 42 -18.52 -0.95 -0.96
CA VAL A 42 -17.41 -0.60 -0.08
C VAL A 42 -17.93 0.30 1.04
N VAL A 43 -17.42 0.09 2.25
CA VAL A 43 -17.59 1.04 3.37
C VAL A 43 -16.27 1.71 3.70
N TRP A 44 -16.28 2.72 4.57
CA TRP A 44 -15.05 3.33 5.09
C TRP A 44 -15.13 3.44 6.61
N GLY A 45 -15.17 2.29 7.28
CA GLY A 45 -15.49 2.16 8.70
C GLY A 45 -14.32 2.51 9.62
N ARG A 46 -14.56 3.36 10.62
CA ARG A 46 -13.56 3.68 11.66
C ARG A 46 -13.45 2.63 12.76
N SER A 47 -14.58 2.03 13.14
CA SER A 47 -14.67 1.04 14.21
C SER A 47 -15.04 -0.32 13.65
N GLY A 48 -14.65 -1.39 14.35
CA GLY A 48 -14.85 -2.77 13.89
C GLY A 48 -14.77 -3.78 15.04
N TYR A 49 -14.99 -5.05 14.69
CA TYR A 49 -14.89 -6.22 15.58
C TYR A 49 -14.42 -7.44 14.78
N ALA A 50 -14.23 -8.57 15.45
CA ALA A 50 -13.99 -9.84 14.76
C ALA A 50 -15.10 -10.09 13.72
N GLY A 51 -14.70 -10.30 12.46
CA GLY A 51 -15.62 -10.43 11.33
C GLY A 51 -15.77 -9.18 10.47
N SER A 52 -15.17 -8.03 10.86
CA SER A 52 -15.19 -6.78 10.08
C SER A 52 -14.49 -6.90 8.73
N GLN A 53 -13.56 -7.85 8.56
CA GLN A 53 -12.90 -8.11 7.29
C GLN A 53 -13.85 -8.48 6.14
N ARG A 54 -15.08 -8.89 6.45
CA ARG A 54 -16.13 -9.19 5.46
C ARG A 54 -16.77 -7.93 4.86
N TYR A 55 -16.55 -6.77 5.48
CA TYR A 55 -17.16 -5.49 5.11
C TYR A 55 -16.05 -4.44 4.96
N PRO A 56 -15.15 -4.58 3.97
CA PRO A 56 -14.10 -3.60 3.73
C PRO A 56 -14.71 -2.28 3.27
N LEU A 57 -14.10 -1.14 3.58
CA LEU A 57 -12.75 -0.90 4.08
C LEU A 57 -12.77 -0.33 5.52
N ASN A 58 -11.64 -0.47 6.24
CA ASN A 58 -11.38 0.26 7.48
C ASN A 58 -10.23 1.26 7.37
N TRP A 59 -10.24 2.22 8.28
CA TRP A 59 -9.30 3.34 8.31
C TRP A 59 -8.74 3.59 9.71
N SER A 60 -7.53 4.15 9.77
CA SER A 60 -6.71 4.32 10.98
C SER A 60 -7.31 5.14 12.13
N GLY A 61 -8.43 5.85 11.93
CA GLY A 61 -8.86 6.88 12.88
C GLY A 61 -8.08 8.17 12.68
N ASP A 62 -8.21 9.09 13.63
CA ASP A 62 -7.86 10.51 13.51
C ASP A 62 -6.47 10.86 14.11
N PRO A 63 -5.32 10.51 13.48
CA PRO A 63 -3.99 10.81 14.04
C PRO A 63 -3.67 12.31 14.02
N HIS A 64 -2.75 12.74 14.86
CA HIS A 64 -2.13 14.05 14.72
C HIS A 64 -1.17 14.08 13.52
N SER A 65 -0.94 15.28 12.98
CA SER A 65 0.03 15.53 11.92
C SER A 65 1.48 15.53 12.45
N THR A 66 1.97 14.41 13.01
CA THR A 66 3.35 14.27 13.52
C THR A 66 4.06 13.03 12.96
N PRO A 67 5.41 13.00 12.92
CA PRO A 67 6.15 11.80 12.52
C PRO A 67 5.90 10.61 13.44
N GLN A 68 5.71 10.84 14.74
CA GLN A 68 5.42 9.82 15.74
C GLN A 68 4.06 9.17 15.49
N ASP A 69 3.04 9.97 15.17
CA ASP A 69 1.72 9.45 14.86
C ASP A 69 1.71 8.72 13.51
N MET A 70 2.48 9.18 12.52
CA MET A 70 2.68 8.42 11.27
C MET A 70 3.26 7.01 11.56
N ALA A 71 4.21 6.89 12.50
CA ALA A 71 4.75 5.60 12.93
C ALA A 71 3.70 4.76 13.70
N CYS A 72 2.89 5.38 14.57
CA CYS A 72 1.77 4.71 15.24
C CYS A 72 0.71 4.21 14.25
N VAL A 73 0.46 4.97 13.19
CA VAL A 73 -0.46 4.62 12.11
C VAL A 73 0.04 3.39 11.35
N LEU A 74 1.34 3.31 11.03
CA LEU A 74 1.92 2.08 10.48
C LEU A 74 1.77 0.89 11.43
N ARG A 75 2.15 1.04 12.71
CA ARG A 75 1.95 0.00 13.74
C ARG A 75 0.50 -0.48 13.81
N GLY A 76 -0.45 0.44 13.78
CA GLY A 76 -1.88 0.15 13.77
C GLY A 76 -2.29 -0.66 12.55
N GLY A 77 -1.86 -0.25 11.35
CA GLY A 77 -2.12 -0.99 10.11
C GLY A 77 -1.57 -2.41 10.13
N LEU A 78 -0.33 -2.61 10.61
CA LEU A 78 0.28 -3.94 10.73
C LEU A 78 -0.44 -4.81 11.75
N SER A 79 -0.82 -4.24 12.89
CA SER A 79 -1.61 -4.94 13.92
C SER A 79 -2.98 -5.34 13.41
N TYR A 80 -3.61 -4.48 12.60
CA TYR A 80 -4.92 -4.74 11.99
C TYR A 80 -4.84 -5.86 10.94
N GLY A 81 -3.78 -5.87 10.13
CA GLY A 81 -3.46 -6.96 9.22
C GLY A 81 -3.23 -8.29 9.95
N LEU A 82 -2.45 -8.29 11.03
CA LEU A 82 -2.24 -9.46 11.90
C LEU A 82 -3.53 -9.93 12.59
N SER A 83 -4.53 -9.05 12.72
CA SER A 83 -5.85 -9.37 13.28
C SER A 83 -6.84 -9.91 12.24
N GLY A 84 -6.36 -10.25 11.04
CA GLY A 84 -7.16 -10.89 9.99
C GLY A 84 -7.96 -9.91 9.11
N VAL A 85 -7.64 -8.62 9.14
CA VAL A 85 -8.28 -7.63 8.26
C VAL A 85 -7.35 -7.24 7.10
N PRO A 86 -7.71 -7.58 5.86
CA PRO A 86 -6.75 -7.55 4.75
C PRO A 86 -6.49 -6.17 4.16
N PHE A 87 -7.46 -5.27 4.31
CA PHE A 87 -7.46 -3.94 3.71
C PHE A 87 -7.50 -2.86 4.79
N TRP A 88 -6.66 -1.86 4.60
CA TRP A 88 -6.49 -0.77 5.53
C TRP A 88 -6.10 0.52 4.79
N SER A 89 -6.63 1.63 5.29
CA SER A 89 -6.30 2.98 4.84
C SER A 89 -5.93 3.86 6.02
N HIS A 90 -5.29 4.97 5.69
CA HIS A 90 -4.99 6.05 6.62
C HIS A 90 -5.01 7.38 5.86
N ASP A 91 -5.09 8.47 6.61
CA ASP A 91 -5.14 9.81 6.05
C ASP A 91 -3.73 10.37 5.85
N ILE A 92 -3.37 10.58 4.58
CA ILE A 92 -2.08 11.16 4.19
C ILE A 92 -1.93 12.54 4.83
N GLY A 93 -0.85 12.71 5.62
CA GLY A 93 -0.55 13.94 6.34
C GLY A 93 -1.23 14.04 7.72
N GLY A 94 -1.92 13.00 8.17
CA GLY A 94 -2.65 12.99 9.44
C GLY A 94 -3.97 13.77 9.39
N PHE A 95 -4.71 13.79 10.49
CA PHE A 95 -6.06 14.37 10.55
C PHE A 95 -6.16 15.61 11.44
N HIS A 96 -5.70 15.50 12.69
CA HIS A 96 -5.82 16.54 13.73
C HIS A 96 -4.52 17.32 13.96
N GLY A 97 -4.65 18.41 14.73
CA GLY A 97 -3.54 19.29 15.11
C GLY A 97 -3.19 20.28 14.02
N ASP A 98 -1.96 20.78 14.09
CA ASP A 98 -1.43 21.72 13.10
C ASP A 98 -1.37 21.08 11.71
N ARG A 99 -1.33 21.94 10.69
CA ARG A 99 -1.06 21.54 9.31
C ARG A 99 0.31 20.85 9.25
N PRO A 100 0.44 19.66 8.63
CA PRO A 100 1.73 19.00 8.53
C PRO A 100 2.74 19.89 7.80
N SER A 101 4.02 19.79 8.15
CA SER A 101 5.08 20.39 7.34
C SER A 101 5.09 19.76 5.94
N PRO A 102 5.59 20.45 4.90
CA PRO A 102 5.77 19.85 3.57
C PRO A 102 6.57 18.55 3.62
N TRP A 103 7.60 18.49 4.47
CA TRP A 103 8.39 17.29 4.70
C TRP A 103 7.51 16.12 5.18
N LEU A 104 6.71 16.34 6.23
CA LEU A 104 5.86 15.29 6.80
C LEU A 104 4.80 14.86 5.80
N TYR A 105 4.16 15.81 5.10
CA TYR A 105 3.17 15.51 4.08
C TYR A 105 3.77 14.63 2.96
N ILE A 106 4.97 14.96 2.47
CA ILE A 106 5.68 14.17 1.45
C ILE A 106 5.95 12.75 1.96
N ARG A 107 6.53 12.60 3.16
CA ARG A 107 6.85 11.27 3.73
C ARG A 107 5.60 10.44 3.96
N TRP A 108 4.52 11.05 4.43
CA TRP A 108 3.25 10.38 4.63
C TRP A 108 2.58 10.03 3.30
N ALA A 109 2.70 10.86 2.26
CA ALA A 109 2.19 10.55 0.93
C ALA A 109 2.89 9.34 0.31
N GLN A 110 4.22 9.23 0.47
CA GLN A 110 5.00 8.07 0.04
C GLN A 110 4.48 6.78 0.68
N PHE A 111 4.22 6.81 1.98
CA PHE A 111 3.64 5.69 2.72
C PHE A 111 2.19 5.39 2.31
N GLY A 112 1.34 6.41 2.27
CA GLY A 112 -0.08 6.27 1.96
C GLY A 112 -0.36 5.76 0.56
N LEU A 113 0.40 6.22 -0.44
CA LEU A 113 0.27 5.77 -1.83
C LEU A 113 0.77 4.33 -2.04
N LEU A 114 1.57 3.80 -1.12
CA LEU A 114 2.01 2.40 -1.10
C LEU A 114 1.34 1.58 0.02
N SER A 115 0.16 2.02 0.45
CA SER A 115 -0.76 1.24 1.30
C SER A 115 -1.85 0.55 0.48
N SER A 116 -2.75 -0.24 1.07
CA SER A 116 -3.79 -0.94 0.31
C SER A 116 -4.76 0.05 -0.34
N HIS A 117 -5.16 1.07 0.40
CA HIS A 117 -6.04 2.15 0.00
C HIS A 117 -5.44 3.48 0.47
N SER A 118 -5.66 4.55 -0.30
CA SER A 118 -5.00 5.84 -0.11
C SER A 118 -6.03 6.96 -0.12
N ARG A 119 -5.96 7.86 0.86
CA ARG A 119 -6.83 9.04 0.97
C ARG A 119 -6.04 10.21 1.56
N ALA A 120 -6.30 11.43 1.07
CA ALA A 120 -5.81 12.65 1.69
C ALA A 120 -7.01 13.36 2.34
N HIS A 121 -7.05 13.42 3.67
CA HIS A 121 -8.18 13.95 4.44
C HIS A 121 -7.72 14.44 5.81
N GLY A 122 -8.31 15.53 6.32
CA GLY A 122 -7.89 16.15 7.59
C GLY A 122 -8.69 17.40 7.91
N CYS A 123 -8.51 17.94 9.12
CA CYS A 123 -9.16 19.18 9.56
C CYS A 123 -8.60 20.45 8.87
N GLN A 124 -7.38 20.36 8.34
CA GLN A 124 -6.72 21.39 7.52
C GLN A 124 -6.56 20.84 6.10
N PRO A 125 -6.35 21.69 5.07
CA PRO A 125 -6.21 21.24 3.68
C PRO A 125 -5.20 20.07 3.54
N ARG A 126 -5.52 19.11 2.68
CA ARG A 126 -4.71 17.89 2.43
C ARG A 126 -4.42 17.65 0.96
N GLU A 127 -4.85 18.56 0.12
CA GLU A 127 -4.58 18.58 -1.29
C GLU A 127 -3.07 18.78 -1.52
N PRO A 128 -2.41 18.06 -2.45
CA PRO A 128 -0.95 18.11 -2.57
C PRO A 128 -0.37 19.49 -2.91
N TRP A 129 -1.10 20.30 -3.69
CA TRP A 129 -0.69 21.64 -4.11
C TRP A 129 -0.62 22.66 -2.97
N GLU A 130 -1.26 22.37 -1.84
CA GLU A 130 -1.19 23.17 -0.62
C GLU A 130 0.21 23.12 0.01
N TYR A 131 1.03 22.11 -0.29
CA TYR A 131 2.34 21.91 0.35
C TYR A 131 3.51 22.38 -0.50
N GLY A 132 3.22 23.15 -1.55
CA GLY A 132 4.20 23.68 -2.50
C GLY A 132 4.48 22.73 -3.66
N ARG A 133 5.13 23.28 -4.69
CA ARG A 133 5.36 22.58 -5.97
C ARG A 133 6.16 21.28 -5.82
N GLU A 134 7.14 21.23 -4.92
CA GLU A 134 7.93 20.03 -4.67
C GLU A 134 7.06 18.89 -4.12
N ALA A 135 6.20 19.18 -3.14
CA ALA A 135 5.28 18.20 -2.58
C ALA A 135 4.27 17.70 -3.61
N GLU A 136 3.72 18.60 -4.43
CA GLU A 136 2.80 18.24 -5.51
C GLU A 136 3.45 17.29 -6.53
N GLU A 137 4.67 17.59 -6.99
CA GLU A 137 5.37 16.75 -7.97
C GLU A 137 5.78 15.39 -7.40
N ILE A 138 6.22 15.33 -6.14
CA ILE A 138 6.52 14.06 -5.48
C ILE A 138 5.24 13.25 -5.26
N PHE A 139 4.13 13.89 -4.86
CA PHE A 139 2.84 13.22 -4.74
C PHE A 139 2.40 12.62 -6.08
N LYS A 140 2.52 13.36 -7.19
CA LYS A 140 2.25 12.87 -8.55
C LYS A 140 3.16 11.69 -8.91
N LYS A 141 4.46 11.77 -8.60
CA LYS A 141 5.43 10.67 -8.84
C LYS A 141 4.98 9.37 -8.16
N PHE A 142 4.59 9.42 -6.89
CA PHE A 142 4.13 8.24 -6.17
C PHE A 142 2.72 7.80 -6.57
N THR A 143 1.85 8.73 -7.00
CA THR A 143 0.54 8.40 -7.58
C THR A 143 0.71 7.60 -8.87
N ARG A 144 1.57 8.07 -9.79
CA ARG A 144 1.93 7.33 -11.01
C ARG A 144 2.52 5.96 -10.70
N LEU A 145 3.40 5.86 -9.70
CA LEU A 145 3.95 4.57 -9.25
C LEU A 145 2.84 3.64 -8.77
N ARG A 146 1.93 4.12 -7.91
CA ARG A 146 0.78 3.34 -7.45
C ARG A 146 -0.09 2.86 -8.61
N TYR A 147 -0.40 3.74 -9.57
CA TYR A 147 -1.19 3.41 -10.76
C TYR A 147 -0.53 2.33 -11.60
N ARG A 148 0.79 2.45 -11.82
CA ARG A 148 1.56 1.38 -12.45
C ARG A 148 1.54 0.09 -11.65
N LEU A 149 1.49 0.14 -10.32
CA LEU A 149 1.41 -1.05 -9.46
C LEU A 149 -0.02 -1.58 -9.28
N LEU A 150 -1.07 -1.00 -9.88
CA LEU A 150 -2.44 -1.48 -9.71
C LEU A 150 -2.61 -2.96 -10.07
N PRO A 151 -2.02 -3.52 -11.15
CA PRO A 151 -2.13 -4.96 -11.40
C PRO A 151 -1.52 -5.82 -10.28
N TYR A 152 -0.40 -5.38 -9.70
CA TYR A 152 0.22 -6.04 -8.55
C TYR A 152 -0.67 -5.94 -7.30
N LEU A 153 -1.13 -4.73 -6.95
CA LEU A 153 -2.01 -4.50 -5.80
C LEU A 153 -3.34 -5.25 -5.93
N TRP A 154 -3.88 -5.36 -7.14
CA TRP A 154 -5.08 -6.15 -7.43
C TRP A 154 -4.85 -7.64 -7.23
N THR A 155 -3.68 -8.15 -7.64
CA THR A 155 -3.28 -9.53 -7.37
C THR A 155 -3.19 -9.79 -5.87
N CYS A 156 -2.57 -8.88 -5.11
CA CYS A 156 -2.54 -8.95 -3.65
C CYS A 156 -3.94 -8.88 -3.03
N ALA A 157 -4.85 -8.06 -3.56
CA ALA A 157 -6.22 -7.96 -3.09
C ALA A 157 -7.01 -9.25 -3.32
N LYS A 158 -6.83 -9.90 -4.48
CA LYS A 158 -7.41 -11.22 -4.78
C LYS A 158 -6.88 -12.31 -3.85
N GLU A 159 -5.58 -12.34 -3.59
CA GLU A 159 -4.98 -13.24 -2.60
C GLU A 159 -5.57 -12.98 -1.20
N ALA A 160 -5.73 -11.72 -0.83
CA ALA A 160 -6.29 -11.34 0.45
C ALA A 160 -7.74 -11.81 0.62
N CYS A 161 -8.56 -11.72 -0.43
CA CYS A 161 -9.94 -12.21 -0.41
C CYS A 161 -10.05 -13.74 -0.32
N THR A 162 -9.03 -14.48 -0.78
CA THR A 162 -9.05 -15.95 -0.82
C THR A 162 -8.37 -16.58 0.39
N THR A 163 -7.36 -15.94 0.96
CA THR A 163 -6.51 -16.51 2.02
C THR A 163 -6.60 -15.75 3.35
N GLY A 164 -7.10 -14.51 3.34
CA GLY A 164 -7.06 -13.61 4.49
C GLY A 164 -5.71 -12.94 4.72
N LEU A 165 -4.70 -13.18 3.89
CA LEU A 165 -3.40 -12.50 3.99
C LEU A 165 -3.56 -10.99 3.72
N PRO A 166 -3.06 -10.12 4.60
CA PRO A 166 -3.20 -8.68 4.38
C PRO A 166 -2.34 -8.19 3.23
N VAL A 167 -2.76 -7.08 2.61
CA VAL A 167 -1.98 -6.42 1.56
C VAL A 167 -0.72 -5.77 2.15
N LEU A 168 -0.83 -5.14 3.32
CA LEU A 168 0.31 -4.70 4.13
C LEU A 168 0.62 -5.76 5.17
N ARG A 169 1.78 -6.40 5.05
CA ARG A 169 2.18 -7.54 5.87
C ARG A 169 3.28 -7.12 6.83
N ALA A 170 3.05 -7.36 8.11
CA ALA A 170 4.11 -7.30 9.11
C ALA A 170 5.24 -8.27 8.71
N MET A 171 6.48 -7.90 8.95
CA MET A 171 7.64 -8.71 8.54
C MET A 171 7.56 -10.14 9.11
N VAL A 172 7.04 -10.30 10.32
CA VAL A 172 6.83 -11.61 10.99
C VAL A 172 5.87 -12.54 10.24
N LEU A 173 4.94 -12.03 9.42
CA LEU A 173 4.06 -12.87 8.61
C LEU A 173 4.82 -13.56 7.47
N GLU A 174 5.79 -12.86 6.87
CA GLU A 174 6.54 -13.33 5.70
C GLU A 174 7.82 -14.10 6.08
N PHE A 175 8.40 -13.79 7.25
CA PHE A 175 9.70 -14.30 7.67
C PHE A 175 9.64 -14.93 9.07
N GLN A 176 8.73 -15.88 9.28
CA GLN A 176 8.45 -16.50 10.60
C GLN A 176 9.68 -17.15 11.28
N HIS A 177 10.65 -17.60 10.50
CA HIS A 177 11.87 -18.23 11.01
C HIS A 177 12.99 -17.24 11.37
N ASP A 178 12.80 -15.95 11.06
CA ASP A 178 13.75 -14.90 11.42
C ASP A 178 13.31 -14.25 12.75
N PRO A 179 14.07 -14.43 13.85
CA PRO A 179 13.68 -13.84 15.14
C PRO A 179 13.80 -12.30 15.15
N VAL A 180 14.61 -11.70 14.26
CA VAL A 180 14.82 -10.24 14.21
C VAL A 180 13.53 -9.53 13.83
N VAL A 181 12.75 -10.11 12.90
CA VAL A 181 11.54 -9.47 12.38
C VAL A 181 10.39 -9.37 13.37
N ARG A 182 10.47 -10.04 14.53
CA ARG A 182 9.41 -10.03 15.55
C ARG A 182 9.18 -8.64 16.16
N ASN A 183 10.23 -7.82 16.19
CA ASN A 183 10.19 -6.47 16.78
C ASN A 183 10.33 -5.37 15.72
N ILE A 184 10.14 -5.70 14.44
CA ILE A 184 10.21 -4.73 13.35
C ILE A 184 8.81 -4.21 13.04
N ASP A 185 8.61 -2.91 13.29
CA ASP A 185 7.32 -2.24 13.16
C ASP A 185 7.36 -0.98 12.28
N LEU A 186 8.54 -0.56 11.81
CA LEU A 186 8.76 0.62 10.95
C LEU A 186 9.03 0.28 9.47
N GLN A 187 8.83 -0.96 9.07
CA GLN A 187 8.86 -1.42 7.68
C GLN A 187 7.88 -2.58 7.50
N TYR A 188 7.50 -2.85 6.27
CA TYR A 188 6.51 -3.88 5.96
C TYR A 188 6.72 -4.46 4.57
N MET A 189 6.12 -5.62 4.34
CA MET A 189 5.99 -6.18 3.00
C MET A 189 4.66 -5.73 2.39
N LEU A 190 4.71 -5.06 1.25
CA LEU A 190 3.54 -4.76 0.43
C LEU A 190 3.33 -5.93 -0.53
N GLY A 191 2.42 -6.84 -0.18
CA GLY A 191 2.34 -8.16 -0.80
C GLY A 191 3.63 -8.98 -0.64
N PRO A 192 3.84 -10.03 -1.46
CA PRO A 192 4.98 -10.93 -1.29
C PRO A 192 6.32 -10.39 -1.83
N ALA A 193 6.29 -9.37 -2.69
CA ALA A 193 7.44 -8.99 -3.52
C ALA A 193 8.19 -7.72 -3.07
N LEU A 194 7.50 -6.78 -2.40
CA LEU A 194 8.02 -5.43 -2.15
C LEU A 194 8.17 -5.18 -0.65
N LEU A 195 9.40 -4.93 -0.19
CA LEU A 195 9.67 -4.40 1.15
C LEU A 195 9.67 -2.88 1.09
N ILE A 196 8.85 -2.25 1.92
CA ILE A 196 8.70 -0.79 2.01
C ILE A 196 9.13 -0.32 3.41
N ALA A 197 9.97 0.69 3.49
CA ALA A 197 10.38 1.29 4.77
C ALA A 197 10.17 2.81 4.76
N PRO A 198 9.04 3.32 5.29
CA PRO A 198 8.81 4.75 5.43
C PRO A 198 9.87 5.47 6.27
N VAL A 199 10.09 6.75 5.97
CA VAL A 199 11.07 7.59 6.67
C VAL A 199 10.34 8.45 7.70
N PHE A 200 10.65 8.26 8.98
CA PHE A 200 9.99 8.95 10.11
C PHE A 200 10.89 10.00 10.78
N ASP A 201 12.17 10.06 10.43
CA ASP A 201 13.15 11.01 10.97
C ASP A 201 13.35 12.20 10.00
N GLU A 202 13.17 13.42 10.50
CA GLU A 202 13.34 14.67 9.76
C GLU A 202 14.76 14.88 9.21
N SER A 203 15.76 14.19 9.78
CA SER A 203 17.12 14.12 9.24
C SER A 203 17.20 13.35 7.90
N ASN A 204 16.10 12.74 7.49
CA ASN A 204 15.92 11.85 6.35
C ASN A 204 16.71 10.54 6.44
N ARG A 205 17.07 10.12 7.66
CA ARG A 205 17.71 8.82 7.89
C ARG A 205 16.68 7.73 8.13
N VAL A 206 17.01 6.53 7.69
CA VAL A 206 16.20 5.33 7.92
C VAL A 206 17.13 4.14 8.06
N GLN A 207 16.73 3.22 8.92
CA GLN A 207 17.37 1.93 9.08
C GLN A 207 16.41 0.86 8.58
N VAL A 208 16.86 0.02 7.65
CA VAL A 208 16.04 -1.04 7.05
C VAL A 208 16.71 -2.38 7.27
N TYR A 209 15.99 -3.33 7.82
CA TYR A 209 16.43 -4.72 7.88
C TYR A 209 15.96 -5.48 6.65
N LEU A 210 16.90 -6.07 5.93
CA LEU A 210 16.62 -7.00 4.83
C LEU A 210 16.81 -8.42 5.35
N PRO A 211 15.74 -9.23 5.47
CA PRO A 211 15.84 -10.63 5.90
C PRO A 211 16.70 -11.49 4.95
N GLN A 212 16.98 -12.72 5.35
CA GLN A 212 17.72 -13.68 4.53
C GLN A 212 17.17 -13.77 3.09
N GLY A 213 18.06 -13.62 2.11
CA GLY A 213 17.72 -13.65 0.69
C GLY A 213 18.44 -12.56 -0.09
N GLN A 214 18.11 -12.45 -1.37
CA GLN A 214 18.61 -11.37 -2.22
C GLN A 214 17.51 -10.34 -2.44
N TRP A 215 17.92 -9.08 -2.40
CA TRP A 215 17.05 -7.91 -2.49
C TRP A 215 17.62 -6.95 -3.51
N LEU A 216 16.76 -6.35 -4.30
CA LEU A 216 17.17 -5.35 -5.29
C LEU A 216 16.60 -4.00 -4.88
N ASP A 217 17.44 -2.98 -4.75
CA ASP A 217 16.95 -1.61 -4.56
C ASP A 217 16.12 -1.19 -5.78
N PHE A 218 14.90 -0.71 -5.54
CA PHE A 218 13.95 -0.37 -6.60
C PHE A 218 14.43 0.81 -7.48
N TRP A 219 15.26 1.70 -6.95
CA TRP A 219 15.72 2.91 -7.64
C TRP A 219 17.06 2.73 -8.31
N THR A 220 17.99 2.01 -7.68
CA THR A 220 19.38 1.90 -8.14
C THR A 220 19.69 0.58 -8.85
N ASP A 221 18.81 -0.41 -8.75
CA ASP A 221 19.08 -1.80 -9.17
C ASP A 221 20.30 -2.42 -8.44
N GLU A 222 20.66 -1.88 -7.28
CA GLU A 222 21.72 -2.45 -6.45
C GLU A 222 21.24 -3.75 -5.79
N LEU A 223 22.05 -4.80 -5.94
CA LEU A 223 21.81 -6.09 -5.33
C LEU A 223 22.37 -6.12 -3.90
N LEU A 224 21.51 -6.39 -2.93
CA LEU A 224 21.82 -6.52 -1.51
C LEU A 224 21.54 -7.95 -1.07
N ILE A 225 22.43 -8.52 -0.25
CA ILE A 225 22.30 -9.89 0.28
C ILE A 225 22.02 -9.79 1.78
N GLY A 226 20.83 -10.23 2.19
CA GLY A 226 20.46 -10.33 3.59
C GLY A 226 20.89 -11.67 4.23
N PRO A 227 20.87 -11.78 5.57
CA PRO A 227 20.32 -10.80 6.51
C PRO A 227 21.27 -9.61 6.74
N VAL A 228 20.77 -8.38 6.60
CA VAL A 228 21.60 -7.17 6.77
C VAL A 228 20.76 -5.97 7.20
N TRP A 229 21.35 -5.09 8.02
CA TRP A 229 20.81 -3.76 8.30
C TRP A 229 21.44 -2.73 7.36
N VAL A 230 20.61 -1.98 6.66
CA VAL A 230 21.00 -0.90 5.76
C VAL A 230 20.60 0.43 6.40
N GLU A 231 21.58 1.26 6.71
CA GLU A 231 21.35 2.66 7.11
C GLU A 231 21.61 3.57 5.92
N GLN A 232 20.68 4.47 5.63
CA GLN A 232 20.85 5.43 4.54
C GLN A 232 20.14 6.76 4.83
N LYS A 233 20.67 7.83 4.23
CA LYS A 233 19.99 9.12 4.14
C LYS A 233 19.24 9.19 2.81
N VAL A 234 17.91 9.26 2.87
CA VAL A 234 17.04 9.13 1.70
C VAL A 234 16.63 10.51 1.18
N PRO A 235 16.87 10.84 -0.11
CA PRO A 235 16.32 12.05 -0.71
C PRO A 235 14.79 12.15 -0.56
N LEU A 236 14.24 13.37 -0.50
CA LEU A 236 12.79 13.56 -0.32
C LEU A 236 11.96 12.96 -1.46
N ASP A 237 12.49 12.85 -2.67
CA ASP A 237 11.78 12.28 -3.81
C ASP A 237 11.83 10.74 -3.87
N ARG A 238 12.46 10.08 -2.90
CA ARG A 238 12.59 8.61 -2.82
C ARG A 238 12.07 8.06 -1.51
N LEU A 239 11.65 6.81 -1.56
CA LEU A 239 11.27 5.97 -0.43
C LEU A 239 12.05 4.66 -0.54
N PRO A 240 12.67 4.12 0.51
CA PRO A 240 13.27 2.79 0.45
C PRO A 240 12.24 1.73 0.04
N ILE A 241 12.50 1.11 -1.11
CA ILE A 241 11.69 0.03 -1.68
C ILE A 241 12.68 -1.03 -2.16
N TYR A 242 12.55 -2.25 -1.63
CA TYR A 242 13.40 -3.37 -2.02
C TYR A 242 12.55 -4.48 -2.63
N ILE A 243 12.99 -5.00 -3.77
CA ILE A 243 12.33 -6.08 -4.48
C ILE A 243 12.96 -7.39 -4.07
N ARG A 244 12.15 -8.31 -3.55
CA ARG A 244 12.60 -9.66 -3.20
C ARG A 244 12.99 -10.44 -4.45
N GLN A 245 14.06 -11.23 -4.37
CA GLN A 245 14.45 -12.13 -5.45
C GLN A 245 13.34 -13.08 -5.88
N ASN A 246 13.35 -13.44 -7.17
CA ASN A 246 12.38 -14.31 -7.83
C ASN A 246 10.94 -13.76 -7.81
N SER A 247 10.78 -12.44 -7.62
CA SER A 247 9.49 -11.78 -7.74
C SER A 247 9.16 -11.44 -9.19
N VAL A 248 7.88 -11.61 -9.53
CA VAL A 248 7.28 -11.10 -10.77
C VAL A 248 6.29 -10.02 -10.38
N ILE A 249 6.55 -8.77 -10.77
CA ILE A 249 5.71 -7.63 -10.41
C ILE A 249 4.98 -7.15 -11.68
N PRO A 250 3.69 -7.48 -11.84
CA PRO A 250 2.91 -6.98 -12.96
C PRO A 250 2.64 -5.48 -12.77
N THR A 251 2.82 -4.72 -13.85
CA THR A 251 2.61 -3.27 -13.89
C THR A 251 1.72 -2.85 -15.03
N GLY A 252 0.94 -1.79 -14.83
CA GLY A 252 0.12 -1.15 -15.84
C GLY A 252 0.85 0.02 -16.53
N PRO A 253 0.25 0.58 -17.59
CA PRO A 253 0.66 1.85 -18.16
C PRO A 253 0.42 3.00 -17.17
N GLU A 254 0.98 4.16 -17.46
CA GLU A 254 0.60 5.39 -16.75
C GLU A 254 -0.82 5.79 -17.16
N MET A 255 -1.64 6.10 -16.16
CA MET A 255 -3.03 6.52 -16.33
C MET A 255 -3.38 7.59 -15.30
N ASN A 256 -4.35 8.45 -15.63
CA ASN A 256 -4.90 9.50 -14.79
C ASN A 256 -6.00 8.99 -13.85
N PHE A 257 -6.77 8.00 -14.30
CA PHE A 257 -7.85 7.35 -13.54
C PHE A 257 -7.99 5.88 -13.93
N VAL A 258 -8.59 5.07 -13.06
CA VAL A 258 -8.81 3.63 -13.31
C VAL A 258 -9.82 3.47 -14.44
N GLY A 259 -9.48 2.67 -15.46
CA GLY A 259 -10.33 2.46 -16.64
C GLY A 259 -10.07 3.47 -17.77
N GLU A 260 -9.06 4.35 -17.64
CA GLU A 260 -8.61 5.18 -18.77
C GLU A 260 -8.12 4.28 -19.91
N THR A 261 -8.89 4.24 -21.00
CA THR A 261 -8.42 3.66 -22.26
C THR A 261 -7.47 4.65 -22.92
N ALA A 262 -6.24 4.20 -23.20
CA ALA A 262 -5.34 4.96 -24.06
C ALA A 262 -6.08 5.28 -25.36
N LEU A 263 -6.19 6.58 -25.71
CA LEU A 263 -6.78 7.00 -26.97
C LEU A 263 -6.11 6.20 -28.10
N ALA A 264 -6.89 5.44 -28.87
CA ALA A 264 -6.40 4.79 -30.07
C ALA A 264 -6.01 5.90 -31.07
N GLY A 265 -4.73 6.27 -31.09
CA GLY A 265 -4.18 7.31 -31.97
C GLY A 265 -2.68 7.10 -32.18
N PRO A 266 -2.16 7.34 -33.41
CA PRO A 266 -0.93 6.73 -33.90
C PRO A 266 0.29 7.27 -33.14
N GLY A 267 1.23 6.35 -32.87
CA GLY A 267 2.37 6.56 -32.00
C GLY A 267 3.01 7.94 -32.09
N LYS A 268 2.88 8.72 -31.01
CA LYS A 268 3.81 9.79 -30.68
C LYS A 268 4.15 9.69 -29.20
N ARG A 269 5.38 9.28 -28.93
CA ARG A 269 6.02 9.53 -27.63
C ARG A 269 5.96 11.02 -27.36
N SER A 270 5.51 11.40 -26.17
CA SER A 270 5.58 12.79 -25.70
C SER A 270 7.05 13.25 -25.66
N PRO A 271 7.41 14.46 -26.11
CA PRO A 271 8.80 14.94 -26.16
C PRO A 271 9.43 15.28 -24.80
N LEU A 272 8.77 14.98 -23.67
CA LEU A 272 9.19 15.39 -22.32
C LEU A 272 9.69 14.21 -21.47
N ASP A 273 10.46 13.31 -22.09
CA ASP A 273 11.13 12.20 -21.40
C ASP A 273 12.66 12.45 -21.42
N PRO A 274 13.26 12.96 -20.32
CA PRO A 274 14.69 12.83 -20.10
C PRO A 274 14.94 11.59 -19.23
N GLY A 275 14.60 10.40 -19.73
CA GLY A 275 15.08 9.15 -19.18
C GLY A 275 16.62 9.09 -19.22
N PRO A 276 17.28 8.44 -18.25
CA PRO A 276 18.73 8.29 -18.26
C PRO A 276 19.15 7.51 -19.50
N ARG A 277 20.13 8.03 -20.24
CA ARG A 277 20.73 7.36 -21.42
C ARG A 277 21.45 6.09 -20.99
N GLY A 278 20.70 4.99 -20.85
CA GLY A 278 21.20 3.63 -20.71
C GLY A 278 21.26 2.95 -22.08
N ARG A 279 22.39 2.29 -22.37
CA ARG A 279 22.67 1.54 -23.60
C ARG A 279 21.57 0.49 -23.90
N PRO A 280 21.35 0.10 -25.16
CA PRO A 280 20.30 -0.85 -25.52
C PRO A 280 20.55 -2.21 -24.85
N GLY A 281 19.68 -2.54 -23.90
CA GLY A 281 19.60 -3.87 -23.31
C GLY A 281 18.99 -4.85 -24.30
N VAL A 282 19.71 -5.93 -24.57
CA VAL A 282 19.32 -7.03 -25.46
C VAL A 282 17.99 -7.64 -25.00
N SER A 283 16.98 -7.61 -25.88
CA SER A 283 15.70 -8.30 -25.72
C SER A 283 15.90 -9.81 -25.80
N GLY A 284 15.82 -10.49 -24.65
CA GLY A 284 15.61 -11.94 -24.61
C GLY A 284 14.12 -12.28 -24.77
N PRO A 285 13.76 -13.49 -25.19
CA PRO A 285 12.38 -13.86 -25.46
C PRO A 285 11.52 -13.71 -24.20
N VAL A 286 10.38 -13.05 -24.36
CA VAL A 286 9.29 -12.99 -23.38
C VAL A 286 8.78 -14.42 -23.21
N ARG A 287 9.04 -15.05 -22.06
CA ARG A 287 8.35 -16.31 -21.71
C ARG A 287 6.89 -15.98 -21.39
N SER A 288 5.97 -16.85 -21.82
CA SER A 288 4.54 -16.67 -21.59
C SER A 288 4.25 -16.48 -20.10
N LEU A 289 3.29 -15.60 -19.78
CA LEU A 289 2.72 -15.43 -18.43
C LEU A 289 2.16 -16.75 -17.86
N ASP A 290 1.87 -17.73 -18.72
CA ASP A 290 1.36 -19.05 -18.35
C ASP A 290 2.33 -19.90 -17.51
N ASP A 291 3.63 -19.60 -17.50
CA ASP A 291 4.61 -20.41 -16.77
C ASP A 291 4.61 -20.17 -15.24
N TYR A 292 3.87 -19.17 -14.75
CA TYR A 292 3.85 -18.80 -13.33
C TYR A 292 2.46 -18.99 -12.73
N SER A 293 2.32 -19.92 -11.77
CA SER A 293 1.05 -20.20 -11.07
C SER A 293 0.41 -18.97 -10.43
N PHE A 294 1.22 -18.01 -10.00
CA PHE A 294 0.79 -16.70 -9.47
C PHE A 294 0.17 -15.77 -10.53
N CYS A 295 0.60 -15.86 -11.80
CA CYS A 295 0.08 -15.05 -12.91
C CYS A 295 -1.13 -15.66 -13.61
N ARG A 296 -1.35 -16.98 -13.50
CA ARG A 296 -2.48 -17.68 -14.14
C ARG A 296 -3.87 -17.20 -13.70
N HIS A 297 -3.94 -16.43 -12.63
CA HIS A 297 -5.19 -15.97 -12.02
C HIS A 297 -5.24 -14.44 -11.81
N ALA A 298 -4.26 -13.68 -12.33
CA ALA A 298 -4.33 -12.22 -12.29
C ALA A 298 -5.46 -11.79 -13.24
N PRO A 299 -6.62 -11.34 -12.73
CA PRO A 299 -7.67 -10.86 -13.61
C PRO A 299 -7.13 -9.60 -14.28
N ALA A 300 -7.32 -9.49 -15.59
CA ALA A 300 -7.16 -8.22 -16.25
C ALA A 300 -8.03 -7.19 -15.51
N ILE A 301 -7.46 -6.06 -15.12
CA ILE A 301 -8.27 -4.85 -14.94
C ILE A 301 -8.88 -4.62 -16.33
N PRO A 302 -10.22 -4.54 -16.48
CA PRO A 302 -10.82 -4.30 -17.79
C PRO A 302 -10.13 -3.12 -18.49
N GLY A 303 -9.53 -3.37 -19.66
CA GLY A 303 -8.82 -2.36 -20.44
C GLY A 303 -7.31 -2.18 -20.19
N VAL A 304 -6.67 -2.95 -19.29
CA VAL A 304 -5.23 -2.79 -18.98
C VAL A 304 -4.43 -4.05 -19.33
N ALA A 305 -3.60 -3.98 -20.39
CA ALA A 305 -2.63 -5.03 -20.69
C ALA A 305 -1.45 -4.98 -19.70
N PRO A 306 -1.19 -6.05 -18.92
CA PRO A 306 -0.10 -6.04 -17.94
C PRO A 306 1.26 -6.08 -18.64
N THR A 307 2.16 -5.17 -18.25
CA THR A 307 3.59 -5.24 -18.55
C THR A 307 4.32 -5.73 -17.31
N VAL A 308 5.21 -6.71 -17.45
CA VAL A 308 5.97 -7.24 -16.30
C VAL A 308 7.27 -6.47 -16.13
N ILE A 309 7.53 -5.94 -14.93
CA ILE A 309 8.90 -5.57 -14.56
C ILE A 309 9.61 -6.86 -14.13
N LEU A 310 10.36 -7.46 -15.07
CA LEU A 310 11.37 -8.47 -14.76
C LEU A 310 12.70 -7.75 -14.53
N LYS A 311 12.96 -7.30 -13.31
CA LYS A 311 14.33 -6.92 -12.95
C LYS A 311 15.14 -8.20 -12.78
N ARG A 312 16.00 -8.50 -13.75
CA ARG A 312 16.84 -9.70 -13.75
C ARG A 312 17.90 -9.59 -12.65
N PHE A 313 17.83 -10.49 -11.68
CA PHE A 313 18.94 -10.82 -10.79
C PHE A 313 20.03 -11.47 -11.67
N ARG A 314 21.00 -10.69 -12.15
CA ARG A 314 22.17 -11.30 -12.80
C ARG A 314 22.97 -12.01 -11.72
N LYS A 315 23.13 -13.34 -11.84
CA LYS A 315 24.17 -14.05 -11.11
C LYS A 315 25.52 -13.44 -11.52
N GLY A 316 26.30 -12.99 -10.55
CA GLY A 316 27.74 -12.83 -10.76
C GLY A 316 28.36 -14.22 -10.84
N GLY A 317 29.11 -14.49 -11.91
CA GLY A 317 29.80 -15.75 -12.17
C GLY A 317 28.99 -16.75 -12.97
#